data_AF-A0A0M4M8H8-F1
#
_entry.id   AF-A0A0M4M8H8-F1
#
_cell.length_a   1.000
_cell.length_b   1.000
_cell.length_c   1.000
_cell.angle_alpha   90.00
_cell.angle_beta   90.00
_cell.angle_gamma   90.00
#
_symmetry.space_group_name_H-M   'P 1'
#
loop_
_entity.id
_entity.type
_entity.pdbx_description
1 polymer ?
#
loop_
_entity_poly.entity_id
_entity_poly.type
_entity_poly.pdbx_seq_one_letter_code
_entity_poly.pdbx_strand_id
1 'polypeptide(L)'
;MTAVSENPVATATELLDPTTLTVDTNVRKEAALTPEFVASIKEHGVLVPVVGHRAEDGTVHVQMGQRRTLAAVEVGLTAIPVHVVATREEADRLATQVVENEMRRALTDADRADAYHQMSLLGVSATMIARRTGAKKATVQTALAVKANETAAAALAQGLTLEQSVVIAEFSANPEEANELEKAALENPGNFVHKAQRMRDDRATAALIATATAEAEAKGLTVLEENPNGWDYKGPAASIYDLTTAEGEKLTGADADAVYLNTGYSGISERLCVADWKARGLRKGGKPAAGGMTEEEKLARRTTIENNKAADSAEVVRREFLVALLSRKTVPKDTARFIAHTLTHSSYLVAKGTNYAALTATLLGCGADRGELQKHLAKATVKPEMVSLAIMITAYEASIDRTSWRHEDENHSYYLKQLAVWGYSLSDVEKLMSSK
;
A
#
# COMPACT_ATOMS: atom_id res chain seq x y z
N MET A 1 -14.23 -15.66 47.34
CA MET A 1 -15.66 -15.39 47.60
C MET A 1 -16.01 -14.07 46.98
N THR A 2 -16.55 -14.12 45.77
CA THR A 2 -16.99 -12.95 45.00
C THR A 2 -18.29 -12.47 45.63
N ALA A 3 -18.28 -11.33 46.30
CA ALA A 3 -19.50 -10.67 46.73
C ALA A 3 -20.35 -10.40 45.49
N VAL A 4 -21.49 -11.07 45.41
CA VAL A 4 -22.57 -10.71 44.49
C VAL A 4 -22.93 -9.28 44.86
N SER A 5 -22.70 -8.34 43.96
CA SER A 5 -23.19 -6.97 44.09
C SER A 5 -24.70 -7.08 44.28
N GLU A 6 -25.18 -6.86 45.51
CA GLU A 6 -26.60 -6.70 45.78
C GLU A 6 -27.12 -5.60 44.84
N ASN A 7 -28.12 -5.93 44.03
CA ASN A 7 -28.80 -4.92 43.22
C ASN A 7 -29.38 -3.89 44.20
N PRO A 8 -29.00 -2.60 44.12
CA PRO A 8 -29.57 -1.60 44.99
C PRO A 8 -31.06 -1.49 44.66
N VAL A 9 -31.90 -1.93 45.59
CA VAL A 9 -33.34 -1.73 45.55
C VAL A 9 -33.57 -0.25 45.84
N ALA A 10 -34.35 0.43 45.01
CA ALA A 10 -34.73 1.82 45.25
C ALA A 10 -35.41 1.92 46.63
N THR A 11 -34.83 2.70 47.53
CA THR A 11 -35.25 2.77 48.94
C THR A 11 -36.45 3.69 49.14
N ALA A 12 -36.57 4.80 48.37
CA ALA A 12 -37.72 5.71 48.38
C ALA A 12 -37.72 6.69 47.18
N THR A 13 -38.89 7.23 46.84
CA THR A 13 -39.03 8.42 45.96
C THR A 13 -39.37 9.63 46.82
N GLU A 14 -38.56 10.67 46.78
CA GLU A 14 -38.74 11.92 47.53
C GLU A 14 -39.02 13.09 46.57
N LEU A 15 -39.78 14.08 47.01
CA LEU A 15 -39.93 15.36 46.29
C LEU A 15 -38.95 16.37 46.91
N LEU A 16 -37.93 16.76 46.15
CA LEU A 16 -36.85 17.62 46.62
C LEU A 16 -36.74 18.89 45.78
N ASP A 17 -36.35 19.99 46.42
CA ASP A 17 -36.08 21.26 45.73
C ASP A 17 -34.83 21.09 44.84
N PRO A 18 -34.93 21.27 43.51
CA PRO A 18 -33.82 21.06 42.60
C PRO A 18 -32.61 21.97 42.86
N THR A 19 -32.79 23.11 43.53
CA THR A 19 -31.70 24.04 43.89
C THR A 19 -30.85 23.55 45.07
N THR A 20 -31.38 22.60 45.85
CA THR A 20 -30.68 21.97 46.99
C THR A 20 -29.90 20.71 46.60
N LEU A 21 -30.03 20.27 45.34
CA LEU A 21 -29.38 19.07 44.82
C LEU A 21 -27.99 19.40 44.28
N THR A 22 -27.02 18.54 44.58
CA THR A 22 -25.69 18.59 43.93
C THR A 22 -25.68 17.62 42.76
N VAL A 23 -25.28 18.08 41.57
CA VAL A 23 -25.10 17.18 40.41
C VAL A 23 -23.68 16.63 40.44
N ASP A 24 -23.56 15.30 40.49
CA ASP A 24 -22.25 14.65 40.47
C ASP A 24 -21.52 14.87 39.14
N THR A 25 -20.19 14.73 39.17
CA THR A 25 -19.37 14.75 37.96
C THR A 25 -19.89 13.71 36.96
N ASN A 26 -20.17 14.17 35.74
CA ASN A 26 -20.65 13.33 34.66
C ASN A 26 -19.52 13.07 33.65
N VAL A 27 -19.48 11.86 33.13
CA VAL A 27 -18.57 11.45 32.04
C VAL A 27 -18.73 12.30 30.79
N ARG A 28 -19.93 12.83 30.53
CA ARG A 28 -20.19 13.75 29.42
C ARG A 28 -19.95 15.19 29.84
N LYS A 29 -19.10 15.92 29.08
CA LYS A 29 -18.76 17.33 29.35
C LYS A 29 -19.93 18.30 29.09
N GLU A 30 -20.77 18.01 28.09
CA GLU A 30 -21.90 18.88 27.72
C GLU A 30 -23.27 18.23 27.98
N ALA A 31 -24.10 18.88 28.80
CA ALA A 31 -25.45 18.39 29.12
C ALA A 31 -26.48 18.61 27.97
N ALA A 32 -26.24 19.55 27.04
CA ALA A 32 -27.12 19.91 25.93
C ALA A 32 -28.61 20.09 26.33
N LEU A 33 -28.92 21.24 26.95
CA LEU A 33 -30.28 21.69 27.23
C LEU A 33 -30.84 22.41 25.99
N THR A 34 -31.79 21.80 25.28
CA THR A 34 -32.43 22.46 24.12
C THR A 34 -33.64 23.27 24.60
N PRO A 35 -33.98 24.39 23.92
CA PRO A 35 -35.13 25.22 24.30
C PRO A 35 -36.44 24.42 24.38
N GLU A 36 -36.64 23.46 23.49
CA GLU A 36 -37.85 22.61 23.48
C GLU A 36 -37.90 21.70 24.72
N PHE A 37 -36.74 21.21 25.17
CA PHE A 37 -36.66 20.38 26.38
C PHE A 37 -36.97 21.20 27.63
N VAL A 38 -36.41 22.41 27.73
CA VAL A 38 -36.67 23.34 28.83
C VAL A 38 -38.15 23.72 28.86
N ALA A 39 -38.75 24.03 27.70
CA ALA A 39 -40.18 24.32 27.58
C ALA A 39 -41.05 23.14 28.03
N SER A 40 -40.70 21.91 27.66
CA SER A 40 -41.40 20.70 28.10
C SER A 40 -41.36 20.52 29.63
N ILE A 41 -40.21 20.77 30.26
CA ILE A 41 -40.09 20.72 31.73
C ILE A 41 -40.92 21.82 32.40
N LYS A 42 -40.99 23.02 31.79
CA LYS A 42 -41.84 24.10 32.29
C LYS A 42 -43.33 23.73 32.25
N GLU A 43 -43.76 23.05 31.19
CA GLU A 43 -45.18 22.73 30.97
C GLU A 43 -45.65 21.48 31.73
N HIS A 44 -44.81 20.45 31.83
CA HIS A 44 -45.19 19.15 32.39
C HIS A 44 -44.46 18.78 33.68
N GLY A 45 -43.46 19.55 34.08
CA GLY A 45 -42.57 19.20 35.18
C GLY A 45 -41.64 18.03 34.84
N VAL A 46 -40.97 17.50 35.85
CA VAL A 46 -40.08 16.33 35.71
C VAL A 46 -40.92 15.05 35.86
N LEU A 47 -41.36 14.49 34.73
CA LEU A 47 -42.22 13.29 34.71
C LEU A 47 -41.50 11.99 35.07
N VAL A 48 -40.26 11.84 34.60
CA VAL A 48 -39.42 10.69 34.94
C VAL A 48 -38.51 11.11 36.11
N PRO A 49 -38.57 10.44 37.26
CA PRO A 49 -37.76 10.82 38.42
C PRO A 49 -36.26 10.76 38.13
N VAL A 50 -35.50 11.64 38.79
CA VAL A 50 -34.03 11.62 38.76
C VAL A 50 -33.53 10.63 39.81
N VAL A 51 -32.33 10.07 39.63
CA VAL A 51 -31.75 9.11 40.58
C VAL A 51 -30.60 9.80 41.31
N GLY A 52 -30.62 9.74 42.64
CA GLY A 52 -29.58 10.31 43.48
C GLY A 52 -29.27 9.45 44.69
N HIS A 53 -28.20 9.79 45.40
CA HIS A 53 -27.81 9.17 46.65
C HIS A 53 -27.57 10.24 47.71
N ARG A 54 -27.71 9.88 48.98
CA ARG A 54 -27.50 10.82 50.09
C ARG A 54 -26.06 10.73 50.58
N ALA A 55 -25.36 11.86 50.60
CA ALA A 55 -24.03 11.97 51.17
C ALA A 55 -24.09 11.99 52.71
N GLU A 56 -22.93 11.86 53.37
CA GLU A 56 -22.83 11.85 54.84
C GLU A 56 -23.34 13.14 55.50
N ASP A 57 -23.26 14.27 54.78
CA ASP A 57 -23.75 15.58 55.21
C ASP A 57 -25.27 15.77 55.02
N GLY A 58 -25.96 14.76 54.45
CA GLY A 58 -27.39 14.79 54.17
C GLY A 58 -27.78 15.35 52.80
N THR A 59 -26.83 15.92 52.06
CA THR A 59 -27.04 16.46 50.71
C THR A 59 -27.35 15.33 49.72
N VAL A 60 -28.28 15.57 48.79
CA VAL A 60 -28.61 14.58 47.76
C VAL A 60 -27.82 14.87 46.49
N HIS A 61 -27.00 13.90 46.13
CA HIS A 61 -26.12 13.89 44.97
C HIS A 61 -26.79 13.15 43.81
N VAL A 62 -27.09 13.87 42.73
CA VAL A 62 -27.76 13.36 41.53
C VAL A 62 -26.78 12.56 40.69
N GLN A 63 -27.01 11.24 40.61
CA GLN A 63 -26.23 10.32 39.79
C GLN A 63 -26.76 10.24 38.35
N MET A 64 -28.08 10.31 38.15
CA MET A 64 -28.72 10.20 36.84
C MET A 64 -29.84 11.24 36.71
N GLY A 65 -29.82 11.99 35.60
CA GLY A 65 -30.83 13.01 35.34
C GLY A 65 -30.34 14.46 35.36
N GLN A 66 -29.03 14.70 35.23
CA GLN A 66 -28.42 16.03 35.14
C GLN A 66 -29.25 17.03 34.30
N ARG A 67 -29.64 16.67 33.07
CA ARG A 67 -30.43 17.55 32.18
C ARG A 67 -31.78 17.96 32.80
N ARG A 68 -32.46 17.04 33.48
CA ARG A 68 -33.75 17.29 34.14
C ARG A 68 -33.56 18.19 35.36
N THR A 69 -32.54 17.94 36.17
CA THR A 69 -32.20 18.78 37.33
C THR A 69 -31.85 20.20 36.91
N LEU A 70 -30.97 20.36 35.92
CA LEU A 70 -30.57 21.68 35.42
C LEU A 70 -31.75 22.43 34.78
N ALA A 71 -32.57 21.77 33.96
CA ALA A 71 -33.77 22.37 33.38
C ALA A 71 -34.77 22.80 34.47
N ALA A 72 -34.97 21.97 35.50
CA ALA A 72 -35.89 22.27 36.60
C ALA A 72 -35.45 23.50 37.41
N VAL A 73 -34.13 23.67 37.62
CA VAL A 73 -33.56 24.89 38.20
C VAL A 73 -33.81 26.08 37.28
N GLU A 74 -33.54 25.94 35.98
CA GLU A 74 -33.71 27.01 34.99
C GLU A 74 -35.15 27.52 34.89
N VAL A 75 -36.14 26.63 34.98
CA VAL A 75 -37.57 27.00 34.92
C VAL A 75 -38.18 27.34 36.28
N GLY A 76 -37.42 27.22 37.38
CA GLY A 76 -37.84 27.58 38.73
C GLY A 76 -38.84 26.62 39.39
N LEU A 77 -38.75 25.31 39.14
CA LEU A 77 -39.59 24.33 39.85
C LEU A 77 -39.22 24.27 41.34
N THR A 78 -40.22 24.19 42.22
CA THR A 78 -40.03 24.11 43.68
C THR A 78 -39.79 22.70 44.19
N ALA A 79 -40.14 21.67 43.41
CA ALA A 79 -39.91 20.27 43.76
C ALA A 79 -39.82 19.39 42.50
N ILE A 80 -38.90 18.43 42.51
CA ILE A 80 -38.79 17.38 41.50
C ILE A 80 -38.76 15.99 42.16
N PRO A 81 -39.29 14.93 41.52
CA PRO A 81 -39.22 13.58 42.05
C PRO A 81 -37.81 13.01 41.91
N VAL A 82 -37.25 12.52 43.03
CA VAL A 82 -35.92 11.93 43.16
C VAL A 82 -36.02 10.53 43.75
N HIS A 83 -35.55 9.52 43.03
CA HIS A 83 -35.33 8.18 43.58
C HIS A 83 -34.00 8.15 44.34
N VAL A 84 -34.07 7.97 45.65
CA VAL A 84 -32.88 7.88 46.52
C VAL A 84 -32.45 6.42 46.61
N VAL A 85 -31.26 6.14 46.08
CA VAL A 85 -30.62 4.81 46.09
C VAL A 85 -29.43 4.78 47.06
N ALA A 86 -29.00 3.57 47.42
CA ALA A 86 -27.80 3.39 48.23
C ALA A 86 -26.56 3.99 47.56
N THR A 87 -25.69 4.59 48.37
CA THR A 87 -24.39 5.13 47.95
C THR A 87 -23.53 4.02 47.36
N ARG A 88 -22.92 4.29 46.20
CA ARG A 88 -22.00 3.37 45.50
C ARG A 88 -20.59 3.91 45.57
N GLU A 89 -19.59 3.04 45.48
CA GLU A 89 -18.20 3.46 45.25
C GLU A 89 -18.10 4.30 43.97
N GLU A 90 -17.21 5.30 43.96
CA GLU A 90 -17.06 6.25 42.85
C GLU A 90 -16.80 5.54 41.50
N ALA A 91 -16.01 4.46 41.52
CA ALA A 91 -15.73 3.69 40.31
C ALA A 91 -16.97 2.96 39.76
N ASP A 92 -17.86 2.47 40.61
CA ASP A 92 -19.11 1.83 40.19
C ASP A 92 -20.13 2.87 39.70
N ARG A 93 -20.09 4.09 40.27
CA ARG A 93 -20.85 5.23 39.73
C ARG A 93 -20.40 5.58 38.31
N LEU A 94 -19.10 5.78 38.07
CA LEU A 94 -18.57 6.07 36.74
C LEU A 94 -18.92 4.96 35.74
N ALA A 95 -18.82 3.69 36.14
CA ALA A 95 -19.16 2.57 35.26
C ALA A 95 -20.63 2.57 34.87
N THR A 96 -21.52 2.85 35.83
CA THR A 96 -22.95 2.97 35.57
C THR A 96 -23.24 4.11 34.59
N GLN A 97 -22.58 5.26 34.75
CA GLN A 97 -22.76 6.40 33.85
C GLN A 97 -22.26 6.09 32.42
N VAL A 98 -21.14 5.37 32.27
CA VAL A 98 -20.66 4.92 30.94
C VAL A 98 -21.69 4.02 30.29
N VAL A 99 -22.17 3.00 30.99
CA VAL A 99 -23.14 2.02 30.45
C VAL A 99 -24.45 2.71 30.05
N GLU A 100 -24.98 3.59 30.89
CA GLU A 100 -26.25 4.25 30.60
C GLU A 100 -26.14 5.23 29.42
N ASN A 101 -25.06 6.01 29.36
CA ASN A 101 -24.85 6.95 28.28
C ASN A 101 -24.68 6.23 26.93
N GLU A 102 -23.91 5.14 26.87
CA GLU A 102 -23.76 4.31 25.66
C GLU A 102 -25.10 3.79 25.14
N MET A 103 -26.04 3.44 26.03
CA MET A 103 -27.38 2.96 25.66
C MET A 103 -28.32 4.06 25.15
N ARG A 104 -28.08 5.34 25.47
CA ARG A 104 -28.91 6.47 25.01
C ARG A 104 -28.38 7.13 23.74
N ARG A 105 -27.09 7.49 23.76
CA ARG A 105 -26.37 8.11 22.64
C ARG A 105 -24.89 7.89 22.89
N ALA A 106 -24.24 7.19 21.95
CA ALA A 106 -22.83 6.79 22.04
C ALA A 106 -21.93 7.91 22.57
N LEU A 107 -21.09 7.56 23.55
CA LEU A 107 -20.03 8.43 24.05
C LEU A 107 -18.97 8.65 22.97
N THR A 108 -18.30 9.79 22.99
CA THR A 108 -17.12 9.99 22.15
C THR A 108 -15.95 9.14 22.67
N ASP A 109 -14.95 8.90 21.84
CA ASP A 109 -13.72 8.23 22.26
C ASP A 109 -13.00 8.98 23.38
N ALA A 110 -13.03 10.33 23.33
CA ALA A 110 -12.49 11.18 24.37
C ALA A 110 -13.21 10.99 25.72
N ASP A 111 -14.55 11.00 25.71
CA ASP A 111 -15.35 10.78 26.93
C ASP A 111 -15.08 9.40 27.53
N ARG A 112 -15.02 8.36 26.69
CA ARG A 112 -14.69 7.00 27.13
C ARG A 112 -13.31 6.93 27.76
N ALA A 113 -12.31 7.51 27.11
CA ALA A 113 -10.94 7.48 27.59
C ALA A 113 -10.77 8.23 28.91
N ASP A 114 -11.43 9.39 29.06
CA ASP A 114 -11.48 10.14 30.32
C ASP A 114 -12.12 9.31 31.44
N ALA A 115 -13.24 8.63 31.17
CA ALA A 115 -13.92 7.75 32.13
C ALA A 115 -13.03 6.60 32.60
N TYR A 116 -12.40 5.90 31.66
CA TYR A 116 -11.54 4.76 31.97
C TYR A 116 -10.28 5.21 32.72
N HIS A 117 -9.72 6.36 32.34
CA HIS A 117 -8.59 6.93 33.05
C HIS A 117 -8.94 7.30 34.48
N GLN A 118 -10.09 7.93 34.73
CA GLN A 118 -10.57 8.21 36.09
C GLN A 118 -10.75 6.94 36.92
N MET A 119 -11.37 5.89 36.36
CA MET A 119 -11.48 4.60 37.07
C MET A 119 -10.09 4.00 37.38
N SER A 120 -9.13 4.16 36.47
CA SER A 120 -7.75 3.69 36.69
C SER A 120 -7.06 4.47 37.83
N LEU A 121 -7.30 5.78 37.93
CA LEU A 121 -6.78 6.60 39.04
C LEU A 121 -7.38 6.20 40.39
N LEU A 122 -8.62 5.68 40.40
CA LEU A 122 -9.27 5.07 41.56
C LEU A 122 -8.78 3.64 41.87
N GLY A 123 -7.71 3.17 41.20
CA GLY A 123 -7.11 1.86 41.44
C GLY A 123 -7.80 0.68 40.74
N VAL A 124 -8.77 0.93 39.85
CA VAL A 124 -9.46 -0.13 39.12
C VAL A 124 -8.62 -0.60 37.94
N SER A 125 -8.31 -1.91 37.89
CA SER A 125 -7.56 -2.48 36.77
C SER A 125 -8.34 -2.42 35.45
N ALA A 126 -7.65 -2.35 34.31
CA ALA A 126 -8.26 -2.36 32.97
C ALA A 126 -9.22 -3.55 32.75
N THR A 127 -8.91 -4.72 33.31
CA THR A 127 -9.78 -5.91 33.23
C THR A 127 -11.10 -5.68 33.99
N MET A 128 -11.03 -5.04 35.16
CA MET A 128 -12.20 -4.71 35.98
C MET A 128 -13.02 -3.58 35.35
N ILE A 129 -12.36 -2.57 34.77
CA ILE A 129 -13.03 -1.51 34.00
C ILE A 129 -13.85 -2.13 32.86
N ALA A 130 -13.23 -2.98 32.02
CA ALA A 130 -13.91 -3.65 30.93
C ALA A 130 -15.12 -4.48 31.40
N ARG A 131 -14.98 -5.20 32.52
CA ARG A 131 -16.08 -5.98 33.11
C ARG A 131 -17.22 -5.09 33.61
N ARG A 132 -16.90 -3.95 34.24
CA ARG A 132 -17.89 -3.03 34.82
C ARG A 132 -18.62 -2.20 33.77
N THR A 133 -17.96 -1.86 32.66
CA THR A 133 -18.53 -1.01 31.60
C THR A 133 -19.09 -1.80 30.41
N GLY A 134 -18.79 -3.10 30.31
CA GLY A 134 -19.15 -3.93 29.16
C GLY A 134 -18.29 -3.68 27.91
N ALA A 135 -17.29 -2.80 28.00
CA ALA A 135 -16.36 -2.51 26.91
C ALA A 135 -15.38 -3.68 26.68
N LYS A 136 -14.85 -3.77 25.44
CA LYS A 136 -13.77 -4.72 25.15
C LYS A 136 -12.52 -4.33 25.95
N LYS A 137 -11.86 -5.32 26.58
CA LYS A 137 -10.61 -5.11 27.31
C LYS A 137 -9.54 -4.39 26.48
N ALA A 138 -9.40 -4.76 25.20
CA ALA A 138 -8.47 -4.11 24.27
C ALA A 138 -8.76 -2.60 24.14
N THR A 139 -10.02 -2.20 23.96
CA THR A 139 -10.42 -0.79 23.88
C THR A 139 -10.08 -0.02 25.15
N VAL A 140 -10.31 -0.61 26.32
CA VAL A 140 -9.93 0.01 27.60
C VAL A 140 -8.41 0.21 27.69
N GLN A 141 -7.63 -0.80 27.31
CA GLN A 141 -6.17 -0.70 27.31
C GLN A 141 -5.67 0.37 26.33
N THR A 142 -6.21 0.41 25.12
CA THR A 142 -5.89 1.42 24.11
C THR A 142 -6.21 2.82 24.62
N ALA A 143 -7.40 3.03 25.18
CA ALA A 143 -7.81 4.32 25.73
C ALA A 143 -6.90 4.80 26.86
N LEU A 144 -6.52 3.90 27.78
CA LEU A 144 -5.57 4.22 28.85
C LEU A 144 -4.18 4.55 28.29
N ALA A 145 -3.70 3.82 27.28
CA ALA A 145 -2.43 4.09 26.63
C ALA A 145 -2.43 5.44 25.89
N VAL A 146 -3.53 5.76 25.19
CA VAL A 146 -3.74 7.07 24.54
C VAL A 146 -3.69 8.19 25.57
N LYS A 147 -4.37 8.04 26.72
CA LYS A 147 -4.33 9.06 27.80
C LYS A 147 -2.95 9.22 28.45
N ALA A 148 -2.09 8.21 28.36
CA ALA A 148 -0.72 8.26 28.89
C ALA A 148 0.31 8.84 27.90
N ASN A 149 -0.06 9.06 26.63
CA ASN A 149 0.80 9.63 25.61
C ASN A 149 0.30 11.04 25.23
N GLU A 150 1.13 12.07 25.39
CA GLU A 150 0.73 13.46 25.19
C GLU A 150 0.22 13.74 23.77
N THR A 151 0.90 13.24 22.74
CA THR A 151 0.50 13.40 21.33
C THR A 151 -0.82 12.68 21.06
N ALA A 152 -0.98 11.45 21.53
CA ALA A 152 -2.22 10.69 21.36
C ALA A 152 -3.39 11.38 22.11
N ALA A 153 -3.15 11.88 23.32
CA ALA A 153 -4.16 12.56 24.12
C ALA A 153 -4.59 13.88 23.47
N ALA A 154 -3.66 14.63 22.86
CA ALA A 154 -3.96 15.84 22.11
C ALA A 154 -4.81 15.54 20.87
N ALA A 155 -4.43 14.54 20.07
CA ALA A 155 -5.21 14.06 18.92
C ALA A 155 -6.64 13.66 19.33
N LEU A 156 -6.77 12.88 20.41
CA LEU A 156 -8.07 12.47 20.95
C LEU A 156 -8.93 13.67 21.39
N ALA A 157 -8.31 14.69 22.01
CA ALA A 157 -9.00 15.90 22.43
C ALA A 157 -9.53 16.74 21.25
N GLN A 158 -8.93 16.62 20.07
CA GLN A 158 -9.40 17.23 18.81
C GLN A 158 -10.56 16.44 18.16
N GLY A 159 -11.04 15.37 18.80
CA GLY A 159 -12.16 14.56 18.33
C GLY A 159 -11.76 13.42 17.39
N LEU A 160 -10.46 13.09 17.29
CA LEU A 160 -10.01 11.90 16.57
C LEU A 160 -10.33 10.64 17.36
N THR A 161 -10.40 9.51 16.64
CA THR A 161 -10.65 8.19 17.27
C THR A 161 -9.46 7.70 18.08
N LEU A 162 -9.69 6.71 18.95
CA LEU A 162 -8.62 6.03 19.69
C LEU A 162 -7.56 5.47 18.74
N GLU A 163 -7.97 4.82 17.65
CA GLU A 163 -7.07 4.20 16.68
C GLU A 163 -6.23 5.24 15.93
N GLN A 164 -6.84 6.34 15.48
CA GLN A 164 -6.10 7.44 14.84
C GLN A 164 -5.10 8.07 15.80
N SER A 165 -5.49 8.27 17.07
CA SER A 165 -4.63 8.86 18.10
C SER A 165 -3.39 7.99 18.38
N VAL A 166 -3.55 6.66 18.41
CA VAL A 166 -2.42 5.72 18.51
C VAL A 166 -1.48 5.85 17.31
N VAL A 167 -2.03 5.87 16.10
CA VAL A 167 -1.21 5.99 14.88
C VAL A 167 -0.43 7.29 14.86
N ILE A 168 -1.04 8.43 15.19
CA ILE A 168 -0.33 9.73 15.25
C ILE A 168 0.81 9.69 16.28
N ALA A 169 0.61 9.02 17.41
CA ALA A 169 1.64 8.91 18.44
C ALA A 169 2.89 8.12 17.98
N GLU A 170 2.76 7.20 17.01
CA GLU A 170 3.92 6.54 16.36
C GLU A 170 4.88 7.56 15.69
N PHE A 171 4.36 8.73 15.34
CA PHE A 171 5.09 9.81 14.68
C PHE A 171 5.41 10.99 15.60
N SER A 172 5.17 10.86 16.91
CA SER A 172 5.43 11.91 17.92
C SER A 172 6.86 12.44 17.95
N ALA A 173 7.85 11.66 17.51
CA ALA A 173 9.24 12.10 17.39
C ALA A 173 9.45 13.18 16.31
N ASN A 174 8.54 13.29 15.33
CA ASN A 174 8.55 14.33 14.30
C ASN A 174 7.22 15.09 14.33
N PRO A 175 7.17 16.28 14.96
CA PRO A 175 5.94 17.07 15.08
C PRO A 175 5.30 17.42 13.74
N GLU A 176 6.08 17.57 12.67
CA GLU A 176 5.54 17.85 11.34
C GLU A 176 4.72 16.66 10.81
N GLU A 177 5.26 15.44 10.92
CA GLU A 177 4.55 14.21 10.51
C GLU A 177 3.28 13.99 11.34
N ALA A 178 3.34 14.23 12.65
CA ALA A 178 2.17 14.13 13.53
C ALA A 178 1.07 15.13 13.12
N ASN A 179 1.44 16.40 12.91
CA ASN A 179 0.51 17.45 12.46
C ASN A 179 -0.07 17.14 11.07
N GLU A 180 0.74 16.60 10.16
CA GLU A 180 0.29 16.18 8.84
C GLU A 180 -0.75 15.06 8.90
N LEU A 181 -0.61 14.12 9.84
CA LEU A 181 -1.56 13.04 10.09
C LEU A 181 -2.84 13.55 10.77
N GLU A 182 -2.73 14.47 11.74
CA GLU A 182 -3.89 15.13 12.34
C GLU A 182 -4.73 15.86 11.29
N LYS A 183 -4.07 16.66 10.43
CA LYS A 183 -4.72 17.35 9.31
C LYS A 183 -5.38 16.35 8.35
N ALA A 184 -4.69 15.27 8.00
CA ALA A 184 -5.26 14.24 7.15
C ALA A 184 -6.50 13.58 7.80
N ALA A 185 -6.48 13.32 9.10
CA ALA A 185 -7.60 12.73 9.83
C ALA A 185 -8.85 13.63 9.82
N LEU A 186 -8.67 14.95 9.88
CA LEU A 186 -9.77 15.93 9.91
C LEU A 186 -10.30 16.27 8.52
N GLU A 187 -9.41 16.52 7.56
CA GLU A 187 -9.80 17.03 6.23
C GLU A 187 -10.08 15.90 5.21
N ASN A 188 -9.38 14.78 5.32
CA ASN A 188 -9.55 13.64 4.41
C ASN A 188 -9.34 12.30 5.14
N PRO A 189 -10.30 11.87 5.98
CA PRO A 189 -10.15 10.70 6.84
C PRO A 189 -9.79 9.42 6.07
N GLY A 190 -10.27 9.27 4.82
CA GLY A 190 -9.94 8.12 3.98
C GLY A 190 -8.46 8.04 3.60
N ASN A 191 -7.76 9.18 3.51
CA ASN A 191 -6.35 9.23 3.16
C ASN A 191 -5.42 9.08 4.38
N PHE A 192 -5.94 9.18 5.61
CA PHE A 192 -5.15 9.08 6.84
C PHE A 192 -4.30 7.81 6.89
N VAL A 193 -4.93 6.64 6.67
CA VAL A 193 -4.26 5.34 6.75
C VAL A 193 -3.18 5.17 5.67
N HIS A 194 -3.42 5.71 4.48
CA HIS A 194 -2.44 5.68 3.38
C HIS A 194 -1.25 6.57 3.68
N LYS A 195 -1.49 7.76 4.23
CA LYS A 195 -0.42 8.70 4.60
C LYS A 195 0.44 8.14 5.74
N ALA A 196 -0.19 7.57 6.77
CA ALA A 196 0.53 6.89 7.85
C ALA A 196 1.37 5.72 7.31
N GLN A 197 0.81 4.87 6.46
CA GLN A 197 1.56 3.77 5.86
C GLN A 197 2.74 4.26 5.02
N ARG A 198 2.54 5.33 4.23
CA ARG A 198 3.61 5.92 3.43
C ARG A 198 4.76 6.40 4.31
N MET A 199 4.49 7.07 5.43
CA MET A 199 5.51 7.51 6.37
C MET A 199 6.25 6.32 7.01
N ARG A 200 5.56 5.20 7.30
CA ARG A 200 6.22 3.96 7.76
C ARG A 200 7.14 3.38 6.70
N ASP A 201 6.68 3.32 5.45
CA ASP A 201 7.46 2.81 4.32
C ASP A 201 8.70 3.69 4.06
N ASP A 202 8.54 5.02 4.12
CA ASP A 202 9.64 5.97 3.96
C ASP A 202 10.68 5.81 5.11
N ARG A 203 10.23 5.61 6.37
CA ARG A 203 11.12 5.30 7.51
C ARG A 203 11.84 3.97 7.34
N ALA A 204 11.14 2.92 6.91
CA ALA A 204 11.74 1.61 6.64
C ALA A 204 12.77 1.70 5.53
N THR A 205 12.47 2.45 4.46
CA THR A 205 13.36 2.73 3.34
C THR A 205 14.61 3.47 3.81
N ALA A 206 14.44 4.52 4.62
CA ALA A 206 15.55 5.27 5.21
C ALA A 206 16.42 4.38 6.12
N ALA A 207 15.84 3.49 6.90
CA ALA A 207 16.56 2.54 7.74
C ALA A 207 17.38 1.53 6.91
N LEU A 208 16.82 1.04 5.79
CA LEU A 208 17.54 0.17 4.87
C LEU A 208 18.72 0.89 4.21
N ILE A 209 18.51 2.12 3.73
CA ILE A 209 19.59 2.95 3.18
C ILE A 209 20.66 3.20 4.23
N ALA A 210 20.28 3.60 5.45
CA ALA A 210 21.23 3.85 6.53
C ALA A 210 22.07 2.61 6.88
N THR A 211 21.45 1.42 6.88
CA THR A 211 22.15 0.15 7.09
C THR A 211 23.14 -0.13 5.97
N ALA A 212 22.71 -0.01 4.70
CA ALA A 212 23.57 -0.22 3.54
C ALA A 212 24.72 0.82 3.46
N THR A 213 24.45 2.08 3.84
CA THR A 213 25.47 3.13 3.97
C THR A 213 26.52 2.73 4.99
N ALA A 214 26.12 2.33 6.20
CA ALA A 214 27.06 1.89 7.24
C ALA A 214 27.88 0.67 6.81
N GLU A 215 27.27 -0.29 6.10
CA GLU A 215 27.99 -1.45 5.55
C GLU A 215 28.99 -1.06 4.44
N ALA A 216 28.64 -0.10 3.59
CA ALA A 216 29.53 0.42 2.55
C ALA A 216 30.72 1.18 3.14
N GLU A 217 30.46 2.04 4.13
CA GLU A 217 31.50 2.79 4.85
C GLU A 217 32.44 1.84 5.59
N ALA A 218 31.92 0.76 6.20
CA ALA A 218 32.74 -0.26 6.85
C ALA A 218 33.63 -1.03 5.85
N LYS A 219 33.23 -1.12 4.57
CA LYS A 219 34.05 -1.66 3.47
C LYS A 219 35.05 -0.63 2.90
N GLY A 220 35.06 0.60 3.41
CA GLY A 220 35.91 1.70 2.94
C GLY A 220 35.42 2.34 1.64
N LEU A 221 34.17 2.12 1.24
CA LEU A 221 33.58 2.70 0.04
C LEU A 221 32.97 4.06 0.34
N THR A 222 33.19 5.03 -0.54
CA THR A 222 32.52 6.34 -0.48
C THR A 222 31.09 6.21 -1.02
N VAL A 223 30.07 6.58 -0.24
CA VAL A 223 28.68 6.58 -0.72
C VAL A 223 28.41 7.82 -1.56
N LEU A 224 27.97 7.63 -2.80
CA LEU A 224 27.65 8.70 -3.75
C LEU A 224 26.21 9.19 -3.54
N GLU A 225 26.03 10.52 -3.49
CA GLU A 225 24.70 11.15 -3.38
C GLU A 225 23.93 11.14 -4.72
N GLU A 226 24.66 11.28 -5.84
CA GLU A 226 24.09 11.32 -7.18
C GLU A 226 24.31 10.01 -7.93
N ASN A 227 23.36 9.64 -8.79
CA ASN A 227 23.47 8.45 -9.64
C ASN A 227 24.46 8.70 -10.79
N PRO A 228 25.63 8.03 -10.83
CA PRO A 228 26.64 8.25 -11.87
C PRO A 228 26.22 7.78 -13.28
N ASN A 229 25.10 7.05 -13.38
CA ASN A 229 24.50 6.61 -14.64
C ASN A 229 23.26 7.45 -15.01
N GLY A 230 22.98 8.54 -14.28
CA GLY A 230 21.98 9.53 -14.67
C GLY A 230 22.32 10.15 -16.02
N TRP A 231 21.31 10.35 -16.88
CA TRP A 231 21.51 10.91 -18.22
C TRP A 231 22.06 12.34 -18.20
N ASP A 232 21.82 13.06 -17.10
CA ASP A 232 22.25 14.43 -16.81
C ASP A 232 23.45 14.51 -15.86
N TYR A 233 23.97 13.38 -15.39
CA TYR A 233 25.10 13.34 -14.46
C TYR A 233 26.38 13.87 -15.13
N LYS A 234 27.03 14.84 -14.49
CA LYS A 234 28.27 15.49 -14.98
C LYS A 234 29.45 15.35 -14.02
N GLY A 235 29.28 14.61 -12.93
CA GLY A 235 30.32 14.42 -11.93
C GLY A 235 31.43 13.44 -12.38
N PRO A 236 32.47 13.29 -11.55
CA PRO A 236 33.65 12.50 -11.86
C PRO A 236 33.46 10.99 -11.64
N ALA A 237 32.35 10.55 -11.04
CA ALA A 237 32.14 9.14 -10.72
C ALA A 237 31.62 8.34 -11.92
N ALA A 238 31.92 7.04 -11.95
CA ALA A 238 31.35 6.12 -12.92
C ALA A 238 31.22 4.71 -12.35
N SER A 239 30.25 3.96 -12.85
CA SER A 239 30.09 2.53 -12.57
C SER A 239 31.32 1.74 -13.02
N ILE A 240 31.77 0.77 -12.21
CA ILE A 240 32.88 -0.11 -12.61
C ILE A 240 32.61 -0.88 -13.91
N TYR A 241 31.33 -1.15 -14.21
CA TYR A 241 30.91 -1.85 -15.42
C TYR A 241 31.07 -1.02 -16.71
N ASP A 242 31.14 0.31 -16.57
CA ASP A 242 31.34 1.23 -17.69
C ASP A 242 32.82 1.54 -17.93
N LEU A 243 33.70 1.09 -17.02
CA LEU A 243 35.11 1.44 -16.97
C LEU A 243 36.00 0.26 -17.41
N THR A 244 37.15 0.63 -17.97
CA THR A 244 38.24 -0.27 -18.30
C THR A 244 39.57 0.34 -17.89
N THR A 245 40.57 -0.50 -17.66
CA THR A 245 41.97 -0.06 -17.51
C THR A 245 42.48 0.58 -18.81
N ALA A 246 43.67 1.18 -18.77
CA ALA A 246 44.28 1.76 -19.97
C ALA A 246 44.52 0.70 -21.07
N GLU A 247 44.73 -0.55 -20.65
CA GLU A 247 44.96 -1.74 -21.47
C GLU A 247 43.65 -2.38 -21.97
N GLY A 248 42.49 -1.92 -21.50
CA GLY A 248 41.17 -2.40 -21.90
C GLY A 248 40.60 -3.53 -21.04
N GLU A 249 41.18 -3.81 -19.88
CA GLU A 249 40.68 -4.84 -18.95
C GLU A 249 39.47 -4.31 -18.17
N LYS A 250 38.51 -5.19 -17.87
CA LYS A 250 37.31 -4.85 -17.10
C LYS A 250 37.62 -4.79 -15.60
N LEU A 251 36.99 -3.84 -14.91
CA LEU A 251 37.08 -3.75 -13.45
C LEU A 251 36.21 -4.82 -12.76
N THR A 252 36.62 -5.16 -11.54
CA THR A 252 35.93 -6.06 -10.62
C THR A 252 35.46 -5.30 -9.38
N GLY A 253 34.72 -5.97 -8.49
CA GLY A 253 34.25 -5.36 -7.25
C GLY A 253 35.38 -4.88 -6.32
N ALA A 254 36.57 -5.46 -6.42
CA ALA A 254 37.74 -5.04 -5.64
C ALA A 254 38.33 -3.69 -6.11
N ASP A 255 38.00 -3.26 -7.33
CA ASP A 255 38.49 -2.02 -7.91
C ASP A 255 37.64 -0.81 -7.51
N ALA A 256 36.48 -1.03 -6.89
CA ALA A 256 35.56 0.02 -6.47
C ALA A 256 36.09 0.76 -5.24
N ASP A 257 36.01 2.09 -5.26
CA ASP A 257 36.28 2.98 -4.11
C ASP A 257 35.04 3.78 -3.70
N ALA A 258 33.94 3.59 -4.42
CA ALA A 258 32.65 4.22 -4.17
C ALA A 258 31.48 3.28 -4.45
N VAL A 259 30.31 3.62 -3.92
CA VAL A 259 29.05 2.95 -4.19
C VAL A 259 27.92 3.96 -4.31
N TYR A 260 27.03 3.75 -5.27
CA TYR A 260 25.74 4.43 -5.31
C TYR A 260 24.66 3.49 -4.77
N LEU A 261 23.92 3.95 -3.76
CA LEU A 261 22.86 3.19 -3.10
C LEU A 261 21.50 3.77 -3.49
N ASN A 262 20.57 2.89 -3.84
CA ASN A 262 19.20 3.25 -4.23
C ASN A 262 18.24 2.16 -3.73
N THR A 263 16.96 2.50 -3.63
CA THR A 263 15.89 1.51 -3.39
C THR A 263 15.09 1.25 -4.67
N GLY A 264 14.97 -0.03 -5.01
CA GLY A 264 14.13 -0.53 -6.10
C GLY A 264 13.07 -1.51 -5.61
N TYR A 265 12.39 -2.16 -6.56
CA TYR A 265 11.32 -3.13 -6.25
C TYR A 265 11.82 -4.33 -5.43
N SER A 266 13.09 -4.70 -5.56
CA SER A 266 13.73 -5.82 -4.85
C SER A 266 14.46 -5.42 -3.56
N GLY A 267 14.25 -4.20 -3.05
CA GLY A 267 14.95 -3.66 -1.88
C GLY A 267 16.13 -2.77 -2.27
N ILE A 268 17.23 -2.85 -1.51
CA ILE A 268 18.43 -2.05 -1.75
C ILE A 268 19.14 -2.54 -3.03
N SER A 269 19.48 -1.58 -3.88
CA SER A 269 20.29 -1.76 -5.07
C SER A 269 21.63 -1.06 -4.84
N GLU A 270 22.70 -1.84 -4.92
CA GLU A 270 24.07 -1.36 -4.78
C GLU A 270 24.73 -1.30 -6.15
N ARG A 271 25.34 -0.16 -6.48
CA ARG A 271 26.15 -0.02 -7.69
C ARG A 271 27.56 0.37 -7.29
N LEU A 272 28.49 -0.56 -7.49
CA LEU A 272 29.91 -0.31 -7.27
C LEU A 272 30.45 0.66 -8.34
N CYS A 273 31.21 1.64 -7.86
CA CYS A 273 31.66 2.77 -8.64
C CYS A 273 33.12 3.11 -8.33
N VAL A 274 33.67 3.94 -9.21
CA VAL A 274 34.90 4.69 -8.95
C VAL A 274 34.51 6.16 -8.81
N ALA A 275 34.89 6.80 -7.68
CA ALA A 275 34.55 8.19 -7.36
C ALA A 275 35.17 9.20 -8.34
N ASP A 276 36.41 8.95 -8.77
CA ASP A 276 37.08 9.71 -9.82
C ASP A 276 37.86 8.79 -10.76
N TRP A 277 37.17 8.36 -11.82
CA TRP A 277 37.76 7.42 -12.78
C TRP A 277 38.86 8.07 -13.63
N LYS A 278 38.81 9.39 -13.84
CA LYS A 278 39.82 10.12 -14.62
C LYS A 278 41.13 10.22 -13.85
N ALA A 279 41.06 10.52 -12.55
CA ALA A 279 42.23 10.55 -11.68
C ALA A 279 42.93 9.18 -11.59
N ARG A 280 42.15 8.09 -11.70
CA ARG A 280 42.67 6.71 -11.75
C ARG A 280 43.13 6.24 -13.15
N GLY A 281 43.08 7.10 -14.17
CA GLY A 281 43.54 6.77 -15.52
C GLY A 281 42.66 5.76 -16.28
N LEU A 282 41.42 5.54 -15.82
CA LEU A 282 40.49 4.58 -16.42
C LEU A 282 39.84 5.16 -17.69
N ARG A 283 39.20 4.31 -18.49
CA ARG A 283 38.53 4.69 -19.75
C ARG A 283 37.09 4.19 -19.78
N LYS A 284 36.18 5.01 -20.32
CA LYS A 284 34.76 4.68 -20.53
C LYS A 284 34.53 4.15 -21.95
N GLY A 285 33.87 2.99 -22.10
CA GLY A 285 33.39 2.48 -23.40
C GLY A 285 34.47 1.96 -24.38
N GLY A 286 35.43 1.16 -23.90
CA GLY A 286 36.57 0.66 -24.67
C GLY A 286 36.22 0.06 -26.04
N LYS A 287 36.77 0.64 -27.12
CA LYS A 287 36.95 -0.06 -28.41
C LYS A 287 38.34 -0.71 -28.40
N PRO A 288 38.48 -1.99 -28.79
CA PRO A 288 39.79 -2.58 -29.01
C PRO A 288 40.50 -1.91 -30.20
N ALA A 289 41.84 -1.90 -30.18
CA ALA A 289 42.66 -1.43 -31.29
C ALA A 289 42.56 -2.36 -32.51
N ALA A 290 42.50 -1.78 -33.71
CA ALA A 290 42.28 -2.49 -34.97
C ALA A 290 43.54 -3.24 -35.44
N GLY A 291 43.48 -4.58 -35.44
CA GLY A 291 44.38 -5.47 -36.20
C GLY A 291 43.67 -6.05 -37.42
N GLY A 292 44.41 -6.28 -38.52
CA GLY A 292 43.86 -6.83 -39.76
C GLY A 292 43.34 -8.26 -39.60
N MET A 293 42.20 -8.55 -40.24
CA MET A 293 41.46 -9.81 -40.13
C MET A 293 42.24 -11.01 -40.69
N THR A 294 42.46 -12.04 -39.87
CA THR A 294 43.08 -13.33 -40.21
C THR A 294 42.22 -14.13 -41.22
N GLU A 295 42.78 -15.17 -41.86
CA GLU A 295 42.03 -16.00 -42.81
C GLU A 295 40.87 -16.78 -42.17
N GLU A 296 41.03 -17.20 -40.91
CA GLU A 296 39.94 -17.82 -40.12
C GLU A 296 38.80 -16.82 -39.85
N GLU A 297 39.13 -15.58 -39.52
CA GLU A 297 38.14 -14.51 -39.33
C GLU A 297 37.46 -14.12 -40.65
N LYS A 298 38.17 -14.15 -41.78
CA LYS A 298 37.57 -13.94 -43.13
C LYS A 298 36.61 -15.07 -43.49
N LEU A 299 36.93 -16.31 -43.15
CA LEU A 299 36.03 -17.46 -43.35
C LEU A 299 34.78 -17.34 -42.45
N ALA A 300 34.96 -17.04 -41.17
CA ALA A 300 33.86 -16.83 -40.23
C ALA A 300 32.95 -15.66 -40.65
N ARG A 301 33.53 -14.59 -41.20
CA ARG A 301 32.79 -13.46 -41.78
C ARG A 301 32.00 -13.88 -43.03
N ARG A 302 32.55 -14.74 -43.87
CA ARG A 302 31.86 -15.26 -45.07
C ARG A 302 30.63 -16.10 -44.67
N THR A 303 30.81 -17.06 -43.76
CA THR A 303 29.72 -17.88 -43.22
C THR A 303 28.65 -17.03 -42.55
N THR A 304 29.06 -16.02 -41.79
CA THR A 304 28.15 -15.03 -41.19
C THR A 304 27.29 -14.31 -42.24
N ILE A 305 27.90 -13.83 -43.31
CA ILE A 305 27.19 -13.10 -44.38
C ILE A 305 26.20 -14.05 -45.08
N GLU A 306 26.61 -15.29 -45.32
CA GLU A 306 25.78 -16.32 -45.94
C GLU A 306 24.57 -16.67 -45.06
N ASN A 307 24.78 -16.92 -43.77
CA ASN A 307 23.69 -17.21 -42.83
C ASN A 307 22.74 -16.02 -42.67
N ASN A 308 23.25 -14.78 -42.62
CA ASN A 308 22.39 -13.59 -42.60
C ASN A 308 21.50 -13.50 -43.84
N LYS A 309 22.03 -13.79 -45.04
CA LYS A 309 21.25 -13.82 -46.28
C LYS A 309 20.23 -14.96 -46.29
N ALA A 310 20.61 -16.12 -45.76
CA ALA A 310 19.71 -17.25 -45.59
C ALA A 310 18.57 -16.90 -44.62
N ALA A 311 18.84 -16.18 -43.54
CA ALA A 311 17.84 -15.76 -42.57
C ALA A 311 16.85 -14.75 -43.17
N ASP A 312 17.34 -13.78 -43.94
CA ASP A 312 16.49 -12.82 -44.68
C ASP A 312 15.54 -13.58 -45.65
N SER A 313 16.06 -14.61 -46.33
CA SER A 313 15.27 -15.44 -47.27
C SER A 313 14.27 -16.34 -46.55
N ALA A 314 14.66 -16.92 -45.41
CA ALA A 314 13.80 -17.75 -44.59
C ALA A 314 12.61 -16.96 -44.02
N GLU A 315 12.82 -15.70 -43.60
CA GLU A 315 11.75 -14.81 -43.13
C GLU A 315 10.64 -14.62 -44.19
N VAL A 316 11.00 -14.44 -45.46
CA VAL A 316 10.02 -14.29 -46.55
C VAL A 316 9.17 -15.55 -46.67
N VAL A 317 9.81 -16.71 -46.81
CA VAL A 317 9.11 -18.00 -46.97
C VAL A 317 8.26 -18.33 -45.73
N ARG A 318 8.76 -18.04 -44.53
CA ARG A 318 8.03 -18.23 -43.27
C ARG A 318 6.78 -17.36 -43.22
N ARG A 319 6.89 -16.08 -43.57
CA ARG A 319 5.73 -15.17 -43.56
C ARG A 319 4.68 -15.52 -44.62
N GLU A 320 5.09 -16.00 -45.79
CA GLU A 320 4.15 -16.55 -46.77
C GLU A 320 3.38 -17.74 -46.22
N PHE A 321 4.06 -18.66 -45.53
CA PHE A 321 3.40 -19.76 -44.81
C PHE A 321 2.42 -19.26 -43.75
N LEU A 322 2.80 -18.24 -42.96
CA LEU A 322 1.95 -17.67 -41.92
C LEU A 322 0.68 -17.01 -42.48
N VAL A 323 0.78 -16.29 -43.59
CA VAL A 323 -0.38 -15.74 -44.30
C VAL A 323 -1.32 -16.87 -44.74
N ALA A 324 -0.78 -17.95 -45.31
CA ALA A 324 -1.57 -19.11 -45.69
C ALA A 324 -2.19 -19.84 -44.49
N LEU A 325 -1.48 -19.93 -43.37
CA LEU A 325 -1.94 -20.54 -42.13
C LEU A 325 -3.12 -19.75 -41.53
N LEU A 326 -2.98 -18.43 -41.44
CA LEU A 326 -3.97 -17.54 -40.83
C LEU A 326 -5.20 -17.31 -41.72
N SER A 327 -5.10 -17.58 -43.02
CA SER A 327 -6.23 -17.54 -43.96
C SER A 327 -7.15 -18.78 -43.88
N ARG A 328 -6.79 -19.79 -43.08
CA ARG A 328 -7.59 -21.02 -42.93
C ARG A 328 -8.90 -20.75 -42.17
N LYS A 329 -9.95 -21.51 -42.51
CA LYS A 329 -11.27 -21.42 -41.82
C LYS A 329 -11.22 -21.89 -40.37
N THR A 330 -10.26 -22.75 -40.03
CA THR A 330 -10.13 -23.38 -38.71
C THR A 330 -8.77 -23.08 -38.11
N VAL A 331 -8.77 -22.75 -36.83
CA VAL A 331 -7.56 -22.54 -36.03
C VAL A 331 -6.77 -23.86 -35.88
N PRO A 332 -5.43 -23.84 -35.83
CA PRO A 332 -4.66 -25.02 -35.44
C PRO A 332 -5.11 -25.56 -34.06
N LYS A 333 -5.14 -26.88 -33.88
CA LYS A 333 -5.66 -27.51 -32.64
C LYS A 333 -4.94 -27.05 -31.38
N ASP A 334 -3.63 -26.80 -31.46
CA ASP A 334 -2.80 -26.37 -30.33
C ASP A 334 -2.78 -24.84 -30.10
N THR A 335 -3.64 -24.07 -30.80
CA THR A 335 -3.67 -22.59 -30.72
C THR A 335 -3.79 -22.08 -29.29
N ALA A 336 -4.74 -22.61 -28.52
CA ALA A 336 -4.95 -22.20 -27.13
C ALA A 336 -3.70 -22.46 -26.25
N ARG A 337 -3.03 -23.61 -26.46
CA ARG A 337 -1.78 -23.94 -25.75
C ARG A 337 -0.65 -22.99 -26.13
N PHE A 338 -0.49 -22.69 -27.42
CA PHE A 338 0.52 -21.75 -27.90
C PHE A 338 0.31 -20.33 -27.34
N ILE A 339 -0.93 -19.85 -27.33
CA ILE A 339 -1.29 -18.55 -26.73
C ILE A 339 -0.97 -18.55 -25.23
N ALA A 340 -1.41 -19.58 -24.49
CA ALA A 340 -1.15 -19.69 -23.05
C ALA A 340 0.35 -19.77 -22.72
N HIS A 341 1.12 -20.54 -23.49
CA HIS A 341 2.58 -20.61 -23.33
C HIS A 341 3.21 -19.23 -23.53
N THR A 342 2.84 -18.53 -24.60
CA THR A 342 3.37 -17.19 -24.91
C THR A 342 3.06 -16.20 -23.78
N LEU A 343 1.85 -16.23 -23.22
CA LEU A 343 1.47 -15.36 -22.11
C LEU A 343 2.19 -15.67 -20.79
N THR A 344 2.60 -16.93 -20.57
CA THR A 344 3.17 -17.38 -19.30
C THR A 344 4.70 -17.40 -19.29
N HIS A 345 5.32 -17.72 -20.42
CA HIS A 345 6.77 -17.89 -20.54
C HIS A 345 7.44 -16.78 -21.36
N SER A 346 6.67 -16.08 -22.19
CA SER A 346 7.18 -15.10 -23.16
C SER A 346 6.39 -13.77 -23.10
N SER A 347 5.87 -13.42 -21.92
CA SER A 347 4.94 -12.29 -21.73
C SER A 347 5.50 -10.95 -22.22
N TYR A 348 6.81 -10.74 -22.11
CA TYR A 348 7.51 -9.55 -22.60
C TYR A 348 7.48 -9.42 -24.13
N LEU A 349 7.37 -10.53 -24.88
CA LEU A 349 7.22 -10.51 -26.34
C LEU A 349 5.83 -10.06 -26.77
N VAL A 350 4.79 -10.29 -25.95
CA VAL A 350 3.41 -9.92 -26.27
C VAL A 350 3.29 -8.42 -26.56
N ALA A 351 4.04 -7.59 -25.84
CA ALA A 351 4.13 -6.16 -26.12
C ALA A 351 4.57 -5.89 -27.57
N LYS A 352 5.53 -6.66 -28.12
CA LYS A 352 5.90 -6.58 -29.53
C LYS A 352 4.73 -6.96 -30.43
N GLY A 353 4.03 -8.06 -30.17
CA GLY A 353 2.83 -8.45 -30.94
C GLY A 353 1.77 -7.34 -31.01
N THR A 354 1.60 -6.60 -29.92
CA THR A 354 0.67 -5.44 -29.87
C THR A 354 1.22 -4.16 -30.47
N ASN A 355 2.54 -3.95 -30.45
CA ASN A 355 3.20 -2.75 -31.01
C ASN A 355 3.36 -2.85 -32.53
N TYR A 356 3.59 -4.05 -33.05
CA TYR A 356 3.74 -4.34 -34.48
C TYR A 356 2.39 -4.71 -35.14
N ALA A 357 1.32 -3.99 -34.80
CA ALA A 357 -0.04 -4.25 -35.30
C ALA A 357 -0.14 -4.20 -36.85
N ALA A 358 0.73 -3.42 -37.50
CA ALA A 358 0.87 -3.39 -38.96
C ALA A 358 1.27 -4.77 -39.54
N LEU A 359 2.24 -5.44 -38.92
CA LEU A 359 2.66 -6.78 -39.31
C LEU A 359 1.53 -7.79 -39.07
N THR A 360 0.82 -7.69 -37.93
CA THR A 360 -0.36 -8.53 -37.67
C THR A 360 -1.44 -8.34 -38.75
N ALA A 361 -1.71 -7.11 -39.16
CA ALA A 361 -2.68 -6.81 -40.23
C ALA A 361 -2.24 -7.42 -41.57
N THR A 362 -0.94 -7.35 -41.87
CA THR A 362 -0.34 -7.92 -43.09
C THR A 362 -0.44 -9.44 -43.09
N LEU A 363 -0.12 -10.09 -41.96
CA LEU A 363 -0.21 -11.54 -41.82
C LEU A 363 -1.65 -12.07 -41.92
N LEU A 364 -2.63 -11.29 -41.45
CA LEU A 364 -4.06 -11.59 -41.62
C LEU A 364 -4.60 -11.24 -43.01
N GLY A 365 -3.79 -10.62 -43.88
CA GLY A 365 -4.22 -10.14 -45.20
C GLY A 365 -5.32 -9.09 -45.13
N CYS A 366 -5.43 -8.37 -44.00
CA CYS A 366 -6.54 -7.44 -43.76
C CYS A 366 -6.17 -5.97 -43.89
N GLY A 367 -4.88 -5.66 -44.06
CA GLY A 367 -4.37 -4.30 -44.15
C GLY A 367 -2.90 -4.18 -43.80
N ALA A 368 -2.43 -2.95 -43.64
CA ALA A 368 -1.05 -2.59 -43.30
C ALA A 368 -0.92 -1.76 -42.02
N ASP A 369 -2.02 -1.48 -41.30
CA ASP A 369 -1.99 -0.70 -40.07
C ASP A 369 -2.93 -1.21 -38.96
N ARG A 370 -2.83 -0.58 -37.78
CA ARG A 370 -3.63 -0.91 -36.59
C ARG A 370 -5.13 -0.65 -36.78
N GLY A 371 -5.49 0.43 -37.47
CA GLY A 371 -6.90 0.79 -37.69
C GLY A 371 -7.60 -0.22 -38.59
N GLU A 372 -6.90 -0.72 -39.62
CA GLU A 372 -7.40 -1.79 -40.49
C GLU A 372 -7.54 -3.12 -39.74
N LEU A 373 -6.60 -3.45 -38.85
CA LEU A 373 -6.73 -4.61 -37.96
C LEU A 373 -7.97 -4.51 -37.05
N GLN A 374 -8.22 -3.35 -36.45
CA GLN A 374 -9.40 -3.11 -35.61
C GLN A 374 -10.70 -3.25 -36.41
N LYS A 375 -10.76 -2.68 -37.62
CA LYS A 375 -11.91 -2.82 -38.53
C LYS A 375 -12.11 -4.27 -38.96
N HIS A 376 -11.04 -5.03 -39.14
CA HIS A 376 -11.12 -6.46 -39.47
C HIS A 376 -11.73 -7.24 -38.30
N LEU A 377 -11.24 -7.06 -37.07
CA LEU A 377 -11.78 -7.74 -35.87
C LEU A 377 -13.25 -7.40 -35.60
N ALA A 378 -13.69 -6.19 -35.94
CA ALA A 378 -15.08 -5.77 -35.77
C ALA A 378 -16.09 -6.50 -36.69
N LYS A 379 -15.62 -7.22 -37.72
CA LYS A 379 -16.50 -7.98 -38.63
C LYS A 379 -17.00 -9.26 -37.95
N ALA A 380 -18.31 -9.49 -37.94
CA ALA A 380 -18.93 -10.68 -37.34
C ALA A 380 -18.47 -12.02 -37.93
N THR A 381 -17.88 -12.01 -39.14
CA THR A 381 -17.36 -13.20 -39.82
C THR A 381 -15.94 -13.59 -39.37
N VAL A 382 -15.24 -12.70 -38.67
CA VAL A 382 -13.85 -12.91 -38.23
C VAL A 382 -13.83 -13.63 -36.89
N LYS A 383 -13.00 -14.66 -36.78
CA LYS A 383 -12.82 -15.42 -35.54
C LYS A 383 -11.81 -14.69 -34.64
N PRO A 384 -12.19 -14.24 -33.43
CA PRO A 384 -11.27 -13.56 -32.52
C PRO A 384 -10.04 -14.40 -32.15
N GLU A 385 -10.20 -15.73 -32.11
CA GLU A 385 -9.09 -16.66 -31.85
C GLU A 385 -8.02 -16.62 -32.94
N MET A 386 -8.39 -16.38 -34.21
CA MET A 386 -7.40 -16.20 -35.29
C MET A 386 -6.65 -14.88 -35.20
N VAL A 387 -7.33 -13.81 -34.80
CA VAL A 387 -6.67 -12.54 -34.54
C VAL A 387 -5.73 -12.67 -33.32
N SER A 388 -6.15 -13.40 -32.29
CA SER A 388 -5.34 -13.65 -31.10
C SER A 388 -4.08 -14.47 -31.42
N LEU A 389 -4.23 -15.54 -32.23
CA LEU A 389 -3.08 -16.32 -32.71
C LEU A 389 -2.14 -15.45 -33.55
N ALA A 390 -2.67 -14.65 -34.47
CA ALA A 390 -1.87 -13.77 -35.32
C ALA A 390 -1.05 -12.77 -34.49
N ILE A 391 -1.63 -12.19 -33.43
CA ILE A 391 -0.89 -11.29 -32.52
C ILE A 391 0.26 -12.03 -31.83
N MET A 392 0.03 -13.26 -31.35
CA MET A 392 1.09 -14.06 -30.71
C MET A 392 2.17 -14.46 -31.71
N ILE A 393 1.80 -14.84 -32.94
CA ILE A 393 2.76 -15.10 -34.02
C ILE A 393 3.59 -13.85 -34.33
N THR A 394 2.95 -12.68 -34.46
CA THR A 394 3.64 -11.40 -34.66
C THR A 394 4.63 -11.09 -33.54
N ALA A 395 4.32 -11.45 -32.29
CA ALA A 395 5.22 -11.25 -31.17
C ALA A 395 6.56 -11.98 -31.36
N TYR A 396 6.53 -13.23 -31.84
CA TYR A 396 7.75 -13.97 -32.17
C TYR A 396 8.39 -13.48 -33.48
N GLU A 397 7.61 -13.23 -34.53
CA GLU A 397 8.13 -12.73 -35.81
C GLU A 397 8.86 -11.39 -35.67
N ALA A 398 8.35 -10.48 -34.84
CA ALA A 398 9.01 -9.20 -34.56
C ALA A 398 10.21 -9.33 -33.61
N SER A 399 10.45 -10.52 -33.05
CA SER A 399 11.59 -10.80 -32.17
C SER A 399 12.74 -11.50 -32.89
N ILE A 400 12.48 -12.09 -34.06
CA ILE A 400 13.50 -12.74 -34.89
C ILE A 400 14.04 -11.70 -35.89
N ASP A 401 15.36 -11.58 -35.94
CA ASP A 401 16.09 -10.79 -36.92
C ASP A 401 17.13 -11.66 -37.66
N ARG A 402 17.75 -11.06 -38.68
CA ARG A 402 18.73 -11.74 -39.54
C ARG A 402 19.97 -12.30 -38.82
N THR A 403 20.20 -11.91 -37.58
CA THR A 403 21.32 -12.34 -36.73
C THR A 403 20.91 -13.28 -35.61
N SER A 404 19.61 -13.58 -35.46
CA SER A 404 19.09 -14.41 -34.36
C SER A 404 19.66 -15.83 -34.34
N TRP A 405 20.14 -16.35 -35.47
CA TRP A 405 20.83 -17.65 -35.55
C TRP A 405 22.16 -17.71 -34.78
N ARG A 406 22.70 -16.58 -34.33
CA ARG A 406 23.98 -16.51 -33.61
C ARG A 406 23.91 -16.95 -32.16
N HIS A 407 22.72 -16.91 -31.55
CA HIS A 407 22.53 -17.15 -30.13
C HIS A 407 21.37 -18.14 -29.93
N GLU A 408 21.47 -18.96 -28.89
CA GLU A 408 20.38 -19.83 -28.49
C GLU A 408 19.31 -18.99 -27.77
N ASP A 409 18.09 -18.95 -28.30
CA ASP A 409 16.93 -18.32 -27.66
C ASP A 409 15.78 -19.34 -27.58
N GLU A 410 15.34 -19.65 -26.36
CA GLU A 410 14.31 -20.64 -26.09
C GLU A 410 12.97 -20.27 -26.75
N ASN A 411 12.65 -18.99 -26.87
CA ASN A 411 11.42 -18.50 -27.50
C ASN A 411 11.46 -18.72 -29.01
N HIS A 412 12.61 -18.46 -29.65
CA HIS A 412 12.80 -18.70 -31.09
C HIS A 412 12.74 -20.20 -31.39
N SER A 413 13.40 -21.03 -30.59
CA SER A 413 13.36 -22.48 -30.72
C SER A 413 11.93 -23.02 -30.56
N TYR A 414 11.22 -22.62 -29.50
CA TYR A 414 9.83 -23.01 -29.25
C TYR A 414 8.91 -22.63 -30.42
N TYR A 415 9.02 -21.38 -30.89
CA TYR A 415 8.20 -20.87 -31.98
C TYR A 415 8.44 -21.62 -33.30
N LEU A 416 9.70 -21.77 -33.72
CA LEU A 416 10.05 -22.46 -34.96
C LEU A 416 9.63 -23.94 -34.92
N LYS A 417 9.80 -24.61 -33.78
CA LYS A 417 9.27 -25.97 -33.58
C LYS A 417 7.76 -26.03 -33.68
N GLN A 418 7.05 -25.05 -33.12
CA GLN A 418 5.60 -24.97 -33.22
C GLN A 418 5.13 -24.75 -34.66
N LEU A 419 5.83 -23.91 -35.43
CA LEU A 419 5.55 -23.76 -36.87
C LEU A 419 5.75 -25.06 -37.63
N ALA A 420 6.80 -25.83 -37.30
CA ALA A 420 7.05 -27.12 -37.91
C ALA A 420 5.91 -28.11 -37.65
N VAL A 421 5.36 -28.12 -36.43
CA VAL A 421 4.14 -28.89 -36.08
C VAL A 421 2.92 -28.45 -36.92
N TRP A 422 2.82 -27.17 -37.27
CA TRP A 422 1.75 -26.66 -38.15
C TRP A 422 2.01 -26.86 -39.66
N GLY A 423 3.12 -27.51 -40.01
CA GLY A 423 3.47 -27.92 -41.36
C GLY A 423 4.48 -27.01 -42.07
N TYR A 424 5.15 -26.10 -41.36
CA TYR A 424 6.24 -25.31 -41.92
C TYR A 424 7.52 -26.15 -42.02
N SER A 425 8.24 -26.06 -43.14
CA SER A 425 9.55 -26.71 -43.29
C SER A 425 10.66 -25.74 -42.97
N LEU A 426 11.40 -25.97 -41.87
CA LEU A 426 12.49 -25.11 -41.43
C LEU A 426 13.65 -25.13 -42.44
N SER A 427 14.14 -23.96 -42.79
CA SER A 427 15.40 -23.78 -43.54
C SER A 427 16.61 -24.19 -42.70
N ASP A 428 17.77 -24.35 -43.34
CA ASP A 428 18.98 -24.77 -42.62
C ASP A 428 19.43 -23.75 -41.56
N VAL A 429 19.24 -22.46 -41.79
CA VAL A 429 19.54 -21.41 -40.78
C VAL A 429 18.52 -21.40 -39.63
N GLU A 430 17.26 -21.76 -39.88
CA GLU A 430 16.25 -21.90 -38.82
C GLU A 430 16.41 -23.19 -38.01
N LYS A 431 16.98 -24.24 -38.61
CA LYS A 431 17.42 -25.42 -37.87
C LYS A 431 18.50 -25.06 -36.87
N LEU A 432 19.41 -24.14 -37.17
CA LEU A 432 20.39 -23.64 -36.18
C LEU A 432 19.68 -23.00 -34.98
N MET A 433 18.66 -22.18 -35.22
CA MET A 433 17.85 -21.52 -34.18
C MET A 433 16.96 -22.49 -33.36
N SER A 434 16.66 -23.67 -33.89
CA SER A 434 15.80 -24.68 -33.25
C SER A 434 16.55 -25.92 -32.75
N SER A 435 17.88 -25.94 -32.90
CA SER A 435 18.75 -27.08 -32.56
C SER A 435 19.05 -27.18 -31.06
N LYS A 436 17.99 -27.36 -30.27
CA LYS A 436 17.94 -27.94 -28.91
C LYS A 436 16.48 -28.03 -28.52
#